data_AF-A0A5Q2QCX8-F1
#
_entry.id   AF-A0A5Q2QCX8-F1
#
_cell.length_a   1.000
_cell.length_b   1.000
_cell.length_c   1.000
_cell.angle_alpha   90.00
_cell.angle_beta   90.00
_cell.angle_gamma   90.00
#
_symmetry.space_group_name_H-M   'P 1'
#
loop_
_entity.id
_entity.type
_entity.pdbx_description
1 polymer ?
#
loop_
_entity_poly.entity_id
_entity_poly.type
_entity_poly.pdbx_seq_one_letter_code
_entity_poly.pdbx_strand_id
1 'polypeptide(L)'
;MKNIKQTFTAGAASCLIGISMLPMDASAQSGSRLCGAAVYTPTGAIGLMVEIKQPGKSGRSAANNFCNALAQGVLDGFADEGLDVSENNRGWFKRSECEDTAGWMSAGVNRADICDQMSRTSVGNGANPYMVIYTKRNNTFTVKKP
;
A
#
# COMPACT_ATOMS: atom_id res chain seq x y z
N MET A 1 -43.05 -13.70 50.34
CA MET A 1 -41.88 -14.57 50.60
C MET A 1 -42.04 -15.85 49.79
N LYS A 2 -40.98 -16.23 49.06
CA LYS A 2 -40.70 -17.54 48.42
C LYS A 2 -41.58 -17.92 47.20
N ASN A 3 -41.05 -17.91 45.96
CA ASN A 3 -40.18 -18.95 45.33
C ASN A 3 -41.02 -20.21 45.01
N ILE A 4 -41.11 -20.80 43.81
CA ILE A 4 -40.21 -20.97 42.66
C ILE A 4 -41.11 -21.34 41.45
N LYS A 5 -40.83 -20.79 40.26
CA LYS A 5 -41.21 -21.39 38.97
C LYS A 5 -39.93 -21.81 38.28
N GLN A 6 -39.76 -23.11 38.05
CA GLN A 6 -38.78 -23.63 37.09
C GLN A 6 -39.48 -24.69 36.26
N THR A 7 -39.73 -24.35 34.99
CA THR A 7 -39.99 -25.34 33.94
C THR A 7 -38.97 -25.05 32.85
N PHE A 8 -38.07 -26.02 32.71
CA PHE A 8 -37.07 -26.11 31.65
C PHE A 8 -37.79 -26.38 30.33
N THR A 9 -37.60 -25.49 29.35
CA THR A 9 -37.82 -25.82 27.94
C THR A 9 -36.59 -25.35 27.18
N ALA A 10 -35.68 -26.28 26.93
CA ALA A 10 -34.50 -26.05 26.10
C ALA A 10 -34.92 -25.96 24.63
N GLY A 11 -35.08 -24.73 24.13
CA GLY A 11 -35.16 -24.46 22.70
C GLY A 11 -33.74 -24.37 22.13
N ALA A 12 -33.33 -25.40 21.38
CA ALA A 12 -32.14 -25.31 20.54
C ALA A 12 -32.50 -24.52 19.28
N ALA A 13 -32.35 -23.20 19.35
CA ALA A 13 -32.39 -22.33 18.18
C ALA A 13 -31.01 -22.38 17.49
N SER A 14 -30.97 -23.07 16.35
CA SER A 14 -29.82 -23.10 15.45
C SER A 14 -29.56 -21.72 14.87
N CYS A 15 -28.63 -20.95 15.46
CA CYS A 15 -28.08 -19.76 14.82
C CYS A 15 -27.12 -20.17 13.70
N LEU A 16 -27.66 -20.37 12.50
CA LEU A 16 -26.90 -20.25 11.26
C LEU A 16 -26.44 -18.80 11.15
N ILE A 17 -25.25 -18.50 11.67
CA ILE A 17 -24.55 -17.27 11.33
C ILE A 17 -24.03 -17.48 9.91
N GLY A 18 -24.85 -17.10 8.93
CA GLY A 18 -24.39 -16.82 7.59
C GLY A 18 -23.38 -15.68 7.70
N ILE A 19 -22.10 -16.02 7.59
CA ILE A 19 -21.04 -15.04 7.40
C ILE A 19 -21.28 -14.48 6.00
N SER A 20 -22.01 -13.36 5.93
CA SER A 20 -22.04 -12.49 4.78
C SER A 20 -20.58 -12.15 4.47
N MET A 21 -20.02 -12.78 3.44
CA MET A 21 -18.82 -12.29 2.80
C MET A 21 -19.21 -10.94 2.20
N LEU A 22 -19.04 -9.87 2.98
CA LEU A 22 -19.08 -8.52 2.41
C LEU A 22 -17.95 -8.48 1.38
N PRO A 23 -18.23 -8.08 0.13
CA PRO A 23 -17.17 -7.78 -0.80
C PRO A 23 -16.28 -6.75 -0.13
N MET A 24 -14.97 -7.03 -0.04
CA MET A 24 -13.99 -5.99 0.22
C MET A 24 -14.01 -5.11 -1.01
N ASP A 25 -14.90 -4.12 -1.01
CA ASP A 25 -14.80 -2.99 -1.91
C ASP A 25 -13.43 -2.37 -1.62
N ALA A 26 -12.48 -2.69 -2.49
CA ALA A 26 -11.26 -1.95 -2.68
C ALA A 26 -11.67 -0.55 -3.12
N SER A 27 -12.08 0.27 -2.15
CA SER A 27 -12.29 1.69 -2.35
C SER A 27 -10.89 2.29 -2.38
N ALA A 28 -10.42 2.64 -3.58
CA ALA A 28 -9.32 3.58 -3.78
C ALA A 28 -9.48 4.69 -2.75
N GLN A 29 -8.64 4.66 -1.72
CA GLN A 29 -8.91 5.46 -0.55
C GLN A 29 -8.63 6.91 -0.98
N SER A 30 -9.68 7.72 -1.13
CA SER A 30 -9.53 9.10 -1.60
C SER A 30 -8.49 9.84 -0.74
N GLY A 31 -7.52 10.49 -1.39
CA GLY A 31 -6.42 11.21 -0.73
C GLY A 31 -5.21 10.35 -0.33
N SER A 32 -5.11 9.09 -0.75
CA SER A 32 -3.90 8.27 -0.57
C SER A 32 -2.74 8.84 -1.35
N ARG A 33 -1.54 8.71 -0.78
CA ARG A 33 -0.31 9.10 -1.44
C ARG A 33 0.78 8.07 -1.15
N LEU A 34 1.63 7.82 -2.13
CA LEU A 34 2.77 6.94 -1.98
C LEU A 34 4.04 7.73 -1.66
N CYS A 35 4.87 7.11 -0.82
CA CYS A 35 6.22 7.53 -0.56
C CYS A 35 7.19 6.37 -0.72
N GLY A 36 8.31 6.63 -1.37
CA GLY A 36 9.32 5.62 -1.62
C GLY A 36 10.10 5.89 -2.89
N ALA A 37 10.72 4.85 -3.40
CA ALA A 37 11.47 4.89 -4.65
C ALA A 37 11.25 3.62 -5.46
N ALA A 38 11.44 3.76 -6.76
CA ALA A 38 11.48 2.65 -7.69
C ALA A 38 12.66 2.81 -8.65
N VAL A 39 13.08 1.70 -9.24
CA VAL A 39 14.02 1.68 -10.36
C VAL A 39 13.47 0.82 -11.47
N TYR A 40 13.80 1.18 -12.70
CA TYR A 40 13.56 0.32 -13.84
C TYR A 40 14.57 -0.82 -13.87
N THR A 41 14.12 -1.94 -14.42
CA THR A 41 14.89 -3.15 -14.67
C THR A 41 14.64 -3.59 -16.11
N PRO A 42 15.48 -4.46 -16.69
CA PRO A 42 15.23 -4.99 -18.04
C PRO A 42 13.83 -5.66 -18.19
N THR A 43 13.27 -6.16 -17.08
CA THR A 43 11.99 -6.86 -17.05
C THR A 43 10.79 -5.99 -16.65
N GLY A 44 11.00 -4.72 -16.27
CA GLY A 44 9.93 -3.82 -15.81
C GLY A 44 10.44 -2.81 -14.78
N ALA A 45 9.78 -2.71 -13.63
CA ALA A 45 10.20 -1.83 -12.54
C ALA A 45 9.99 -2.49 -11.18
N ILE A 46 10.84 -2.14 -10.22
CA ILE A 46 10.72 -2.55 -8.83
C ILE A 46 10.77 -1.32 -7.93
N GLY A 47 9.91 -1.27 -6.92
CA GLY A 47 9.91 -0.20 -5.95
C GLY A 47 9.58 -0.69 -4.56
N LEU A 48 10.01 0.09 -3.57
CA LEU A 48 9.61 -0.07 -2.18
C LEU A 48 8.84 1.18 -1.77
N MET A 49 7.59 0.99 -1.40
CA MET A 49 6.64 2.07 -1.17
C MET A 49 5.95 1.91 0.18
N VAL A 50 5.62 3.03 0.81
CA VAL A 50 4.67 3.11 1.91
C VAL A 50 3.51 3.98 1.45
N GLU A 51 2.30 3.48 1.66
CA GLU A 51 1.09 4.28 1.47
C GLU A 51 0.85 5.12 2.73
N ILE A 52 0.66 6.43 2.53
CA ILE A 52 0.45 7.37 3.62
C ILE A 52 -0.82 8.18 3.42
N LYS A 53 -1.42 8.58 4.54
CA LYS A 53 -2.45 9.62 4.55
C LYS A 53 -1.85 10.97 4.17
N GLN A 54 -2.46 11.70 3.24
CA GLN A 54 -2.03 13.07 2.94
C GLN A 54 -2.10 13.95 4.21
N PRO A 55 -0.99 14.60 4.61
CA PRO A 55 -0.99 15.49 5.76
C PRO A 55 -1.70 16.81 5.43
N GLY A 56 -2.25 17.46 6.48
CA GLY A 56 -2.63 18.87 6.42
C GLY A 56 -1.41 19.79 6.19
N LYS A 57 -1.66 21.09 5.94
CA LYS A 57 -0.64 22.08 5.56
C LYS A 57 0.59 22.09 6.49
N SER A 58 0.38 22.03 7.80
CA SER A 58 1.45 22.03 8.82
C SER A 58 2.31 20.76 8.82
N GLY A 59 1.75 19.62 8.43
CA GLY A 59 2.45 18.33 8.40
C GLY A 59 3.20 18.04 7.10
N ARG A 60 3.05 18.87 6.06
CA ARG A 60 3.65 18.64 4.74
C ARG A 60 5.17 18.58 4.76
N SER A 61 5.81 19.44 5.55
CA SER A 61 7.27 19.48 5.65
C SER A 61 7.82 18.20 6.27
N ALA A 62 7.27 17.79 7.43
CA ALA A 62 7.63 16.53 8.07
C ALA A 62 7.39 15.31 7.16
N ALA A 63 6.27 15.30 6.43
CA ALA A 63 5.98 14.25 5.47
C ALA A 63 7.00 14.19 4.33
N ASN A 64 7.34 15.35 3.74
CA ASN A 64 8.35 15.41 2.69
C ASN A 64 9.70 14.89 3.21
N ASN A 65 10.11 15.26 4.42
CA ASN A 65 11.35 14.78 5.02
C ASN A 65 11.35 13.27 5.21
N PHE A 66 10.25 12.72 5.75
CA PHE A 66 10.08 11.26 5.85
C PHE A 66 10.17 10.58 4.49
N CYS A 67 9.42 11.04 3.50
CA CYS A 67 9.41 10.45 2.16
C CYS A 67 10.76 10.61 1.46
N ASN A 68 11.51 11.68 1.74
CA ASN A 68 12.85 11.88 1.23
C ASN A 68 13.82 10.85 1.82
N ALA A 69 13.83 10.71 3.15
CA ALA A 69 14.70 9.77 3.85
C ALA A 69 14.39 8.33 3.45
N LEU A 70 13.11 7.96 3.36
CA LEU A 70 12.67 6.64 2.91
C LEU A 70 13.17 6.36 1.49
N ALA A 71 12.90 7.24 0.54
CA ALA A 71 13.30 7.03 -0.84
C ALA A 71 14.83 6.93 -1.01
N GLN A 72 15.59 7.75 -0.27
CA GLN A 72 17.05 7.66 -0.28
C GLN A 72 17.50 6.29 0.22
N GLY A 73 17.03 5.83 1.38
CA GLY A 73 17.39 4.51 1.92
C GLY A 73 16.97 3.35 1.02
N VAL A 74 15.86 3.47 0.29
CA VAL A 74 15.43 2.48 -0.71
C VAL A 74 16.39 2.45 -1.89
N LEU A 75 16.80 3.62 -2.41
CA LEU A 75 17.76 3.69 -3.52
C LEU A 75 19.13 3.19 -3.10
N ASP A 76 19.59 3.51 -1.89
CA ASP A 76 20.86 3.00 -1.36
C ASP A 76 20.81 1.46 -1.27
N GLY A 77 19.72 0.89 -0.73
CA GLY A 77 19.52 -0.55 -0.70
C GLY A 77 19.44 -1.19 -2.10
N PHE A 78 18.81 -0.54 -3.08
CA PHE A 78 18.82 -1.02 -4.46
C PHE A 78 20.21 -0.97 -5.09
N ALA A 79 21.01 0.05 -4.80
CA ALA A 79 22.38 0.15 -5.26
C ALA A 79 23.26 -0.95 -4.64
N ASP A 80 23.08 -1.24 -3.34
CA ASP A 80 23.77 -2.32 -2.63
C ASP A 80 23.44 -3.70 -3.22
N GLU A 81 22.21 -3.88 -3.71
CA GLU A 81 21.75 -5.07 -4.45
C GLU A 81 22.18 -5.07 -5.95
N GLY A 82 22.98 -4.08 -6.37
CA GLY A 82 23.54 -4.00 -7.73
C GLY A 82 22.57 -3.50 -8.81
N LEU A 83 21.46 -2.86 -8.43
CA LEU A 83 20.53 -2.25 -9.38
C LEU A 83 21.04 -0.87 -9.85
N ASP A 84 20.75 -0.52 -11.10
CA ASP A 84 21.06 0.81 -11.64
C ASP A 84 20.10 1.87 -11.07
N VAL A 85 20.63 2.68 -10.16
CA VAL A 85 19.92 3.79 -9.51
C VAL A 85 20.25 5.16 -10.14
N SER A 86 20.76 5.17 -11.38
CA SER A 86 21.01 6.42 -12.12
C SER A 86 19.75 7.26 -12.26
N GLU A 87 19.91 8.57 -12.42
CA GLU A 87 18.78 9.52 -12.44
C GLU A 87 17.73 9.20 -13.51
N ASN A 88 18.17 8.65 -14.65
CA ASN A 88 17.27 8.27 -15.75
C ASN A 88 16.54 6.94 -15.49
N ASN A 89 17.02 6.15 -14.52
CA ASN A 89 16.51 4.81 -14.24
C ASN A 89 15.70 4.75 -12.94
N ARG A 90 15.68 5.82 -12.13
CA ARG A 90 14.99 5.88 -10.84
C ARG A 90 13.78 6.81 -10.80
N GLY A 91 12.83 6.47 -9.95
CA GLY A 91 11.66 7.28 -9.62
C GLY A 91 11.66 7.61 -8.14
N TRP A 92 11.46 8.88 -7.81
CA TRP A 92 11.32 9.35 -6.43
C TRP A 92 9.89 9.81 -6.19
N PHE A 93 9.19 9.15 -5.28
CA PHE A 93 7.78 9.42 -4.99
C PHE A 93 7.64 10.13 -3.65
N LYS A 94 7.20 11.39 -3.70
CA LYS A 94 7.05 12.28 -2.54
C LYS A 94 5.60 12.66 -2.38
N ARG A 95 4.83 11.83 -1.68
CA ARG A 95 3.37 11.97 -1.62
C ARG A 95 2.77 12.00 -3.03
N SER A 96 3.20 11.08 -3.88
CA SER A 96 2.72 10.97 -5.26
C SER A 96 1.38 10.23 -5.30
N GLU A 97 0.56 10.49 -6.31
CA GLU A 97 -0.67 9.71 -6.55
C GLU A 97 -0.32 8.27 -6.91
N CYS A 98 -1.21 7.35 -6.57
CA CYS A 98 -0.98 5.92 -6.75
C CYS A 98 -0.91 5.60 -8.25
N GLU A 99 -1.80 6.20 -9.04
CA GLU A 99 -1.90 6.08 -10.49
C GLU A 99 -0.74 6.77 -11.20
N ASP A 100 -0.23 7.88 -10.67
CA ASP A 100 0.99 8.52 -11.19
C ASP A 100 2.22 7.65 -10.94
N THR A 101 2.29 7.05 -9.75
CA THR A 101 3.38 6.13 -9.39
C THR A 101 3.33 4.87 -10.25
N ALA A 102 2.16 4.26 -10.37
CA ALA A 102 1.93 3.12 -11.25
C ALA A 102 2.21 3.49 -12.72
N GLY A 103 1.73 4.66 -13.16
CA GLY A 103 2.01 5.19 -14.49
C GLY A 103 3.50 5.41 -14.73
N TRP A 104 4.26 5.89 -13.75
CA TRP A 104 5.71 5.97 -13.87
C TRP A 104 6.31 4.57 -14.00
N MET A 105 6.04 3.67 -13.05
CA MET A 105 6.65 2.32 -13.02
C MET A 105 6.38 1.50 -14.28
N SER A 106 5.26 1.77 -14.92
CA SER A 106 4.81 1.06 -16.11
C SER A 106 5.14 1.77 -17.43
N ALA A 107 5.77 2.95 -17.40
CA ALA A 107 5.94 3.81 -18.58
C ALA A 107 4.61 4.18 -19.26
N GLY A 108 3.58 4.46 -18.46
CA GLY A 108 2.28 4.98 -18.87
C GLY A 108 1.23 3.92 -19.21
N VAL A 109 1.59 2.63 -19.22
CA VAL A 109 0.65 1.55 -19.50
C VAL A 109 0.12 0.94 -18.20
N ASN A 110 -1.17 0.65 -18.08
CA ASN A 110 -1.70 0.03 -16.85
C ASN A 110 -1.45 0.87 -15.57
N ARG A 111 -2.12 2.03 -15.47
CA ARG A 111 -2.13 2.89 -14.27
C ARG A 111 -3.03 2.32 -13.16
N ALA A 112 -2.86 1.04 -12.83
CA ALA A 112 -3.63 0.41 -11.77
C ALA A 112 -3.38 1.14 -10.44
N ASP A 113 -4.44 1.33 -9.65
CA ASP A 113 -4.29 1.85 -8.30
C ASP A 113 -3.68 0.76 -7.42
N ILE A 114 -2.38 0.88 -7.16
CA ILE A 114 -1.63 -0.04 -6.29
C ILE A 114 -1.93 0.17 -4.81
N CYS A 115 -2.57 1.28 -4.43
CA CYS A 115 -2.92 1.57 -3.04
C CYS A 115 -4.05 0.69 -2.51
N ASP A 116 -4.91 0.18 -3.37
CA ASP A 116 -5.94 -0.82 -2.99
C ASP A 116 -5.35 -2.12 -2.41
N GLN A 117 -4.07 -2.38 -2.67
CA GLN A 117 -3.34 -3.56 -2.20
C GLN A 117 -2.43 -3.26 -0.99
N MET A 118 -2.38 -2.00 -0.55
CA MET A 118 -1.50 -1.52 0.50
C MET A 118 -2.29 -1.12 1.74
N SER A 119 -1.66 -1.21 2.90
CA SER A 119 -2.23 -0.71 4.15
C SER A 119 -1.75 0.72 4.38
N ARG A 120 -2.67 1.68 4.26
CA ARG A 120 -2.41 3.08 4.54
C ARG A 120 -1.94 3.31 5.97
N THR A 121 -0.85 4.05 6.14
CA THR A 121 -0.34 4.46 7.46
C THR A 121 -0.46 5.97 7.68
N SER A 122 -0.34 6.38 8.95
CA SER A 122 0.03 7.76 9.25
C SER A 122 1.40 8.08 8.63
N VAL A 123 1.59 9.33 8.22
CA VAL A 123 2.88 9.84 7.77
C VAL A 123 3.93 9.60 8.86
N GLY A 124 5.12 9.12 8.47
CA GLY A 124 6.24 8.97 9.39
C GLY A 124 6.24 7.71 10.23
N ASN A 125 5.23 6.84 10.10
CA ASN A 125 5.19 5.59 10.87
C ASN A 125 6.01 4.47 10.21
N GLY A 126 6.24 4.50 8.90
CA GLY A 126 7.06 3.50 8.18
C GLY A 126 6.61 2.04 8.36
N ALA A 127 5.49 1.78 9.02
CA ALA A 127 5.20 0.51 9.64
C ALA A 127 4.78 -0.60 8.65
N ASN A 128 4.55 -0.24 7.39
CA ASN A 128 4.08 -1.17 6.36
C ASN A 128 4.67 -0.82 5.00
N PRO A 129 5.98 -1.05 4.77
CA PRO A 129 6.52 -0.98 3.42
C PRO A 129 5.96 -2.14 2.58
N TYR A 130 5.80 -1.88 1.30
CA TYR A 130 5.42 -2.87 0.30
C TYR A 130 6.40 -2.81 -0.85
N MET A 131 6.80 -3.98 -1.30
CA MET A 131 7.49 -4.15 -2.57
C MET A 131 6.44 -4.17 -3.68
N VAL A 132 6.59 -3.25 -4.62
CA VAL A 132 5.75 -3.14 -5.81
C VAL A 132 6.61 -3.53 -7.01
N ILE A 133 6.14 -4.51 -7.79
CA ILE A 133 6.84 -5.01 -8.96
C ILE A 133 5.94 -4.87 -10.17
N TYR A 134 6.38 -4.12 -11.17
CA TYR A 134 5.77 -4.10 -12.49
C TYR A 134 6.52 -5.07 -13.42
N THR A 135 5.78 -5.98 -14.05
CA THR A 135 6.33 -6.93 -15.04
C THR A 135 5.91 -6.52 -16.43
N LYS A 136 6.86 -6.06 -17.27
CA LYS A 136 6.61 -5.58 -18.63
C LYS A 136 6.02 -6.66 -19.55
N ARG A 137 6.49 -7.90 -19.42
CA ARG A 137 6.04 -9.04 -20.27
C ARG A 137 4.54 -9.26 -20.18
N ASN A 138 3.98 -9.14 -18.98
CA ASN A 138 2.59 -9.45 -18.69
C ASN A 138 1.75 -8.18 -18.49
N ASN A 139 2.38 -7.01 -18.47
CA ASN A 139 1.77 -5.72 -18.12
C ASN A 139 1.00 -5.80 -16.79
N THR A 140 1.64 -6.32 -15.74
CA THR A 140 0.98 -6.57 -14.44
C THR A 140 1.78 -6.00 -13.28
N PHE A 141 1.07 -5.57 -12.24
CA PHE A 141 1.63 -5.21 -10.95
C PHE A 141 1.51 -6.37 -9.97
N THR A 142 2.50 -6.52 -9.10
CA THR A 142 2.47 -7.37 -7.91
C THR A 142 2.87 -6.53 -6.71
N VAL A 143 2.04 -6.54 -5.68
CA VAL A 143 2.29 -5.83 -4.42
C VAL A 143 2.44 -6.89 -3.32
N LYS A 144 3.56 -6.86 -2.59
CA LYS A 144 3.81 -7.78 -1.46
C LYS A 144 4.50 -7.07 -0.30
N LYS A 145 4.28 -7.57 0.91
CA LYS A 145 5.10 -7.14 2.06
C LYS A 145 6.51 -7.73 1.90
N PRO A 146 7.56 -6.94 2.16
CA PRO A 146 8.94 -7.45 2.13
C PRO A 146 9.15 -8.53 3.19
#